data_AF-A0A5C3NK68-F1
#
_entry.id   AF-A0A5C3NK68-F1
#
_cell.length_a   1.000
_cell.length_b   1.000
_cell.length_c   1.000
_cell.angle_alpha   90.00
_cell.angle_beta   90.00
_cell.angle_gamma   90.00
#
_symmetry.space_group_name_H-M   'P 1'
#
loop_
_entity.id
_entity.type
_entity.pdbx_description
1 polymer ?
#
loop_
_entity_poly.entity_id
_entity_poly.type
_entity_poly.pdbx_seq_one_letter_code
_entity_poly.pdbx_strand_id
1 'polypeptide(L)'
;MLLNKALAALLPLVALVAPTFAAFGLTTSGSSWTVDTAGGLVFTINSSNGDITSMKFNGIEAQDSSKFSQISSGLGSASCTNVRTGNSDNYILITCKTSTLTQYYVAQYKTPAIHMAT
;
A
#
# COMPACT_ATOMS: atom_id res chain seq x y z
N MET A 1 24.12 -35.42 -54.01
CA MET A 1 23.79 -34.02 -53.68
C MET A 1 23.00 -34.03 -52.38
N LEU A 2 23.69 -33.85 -51.25
CA LEU A 2 23.13 -33.95 -49.90
C LEU A 2 22.93 -32.56 -49.30
N LEU A 3 21.73 -32.39 -48.75
CA LEU A 3 21.35 -31.66 -47.54
C LEU A 3 21.20 -30.12 -47.51
N ASN A 4 20.06 -29.76 -46.89
CA ASN A 4 19.75 -28.57 -46.09
C ASN A 4 19.55 -27.26 -46.87
N LYS A 5 18.51 -26.47 -46.59
CA LYS A 5 18.31 -25.80 -45.30
C LYS A 5 16.83 -25.49 -45.03
N ALA A 6 16.30 -26.07 -43.95
CA ALA A 6 15.28 -25.41 -43.15
C ALA A 6 15.98 -24.34 -42.30
N LEU A 7 15.44 -23.12 -42.22
CA LEU A 7 15.69 -22.23 -41.10
C LEU A 7 14.49 -21.30 -40.94
N ALA A 8 13.56 -21.71 -40.08
CA ALA A 8 12.49 -20.86 -39.57
C ALA A 8 13.13 -19.76 -38.72
N ALA A 9 12.90 -18.49 -39.09
CA ALA A 9 13.34 -17.35 -38.31
C ALA A 9 12.38 -17.14 -37.13
N LEU A 10 12.79 -17.54 -35.93
CA LEU A 10 12.11 -17.23 -34.68
C LEU A 10 12.72 -15.94 -34.11
N LEU A 11 12.02 -14.80 -34.22
CA LEU A 11 12.42 -13.56 -33.56
C LEU A 11 12.16 -13.65 -32.04
N PRO A 12 13.12 -13.31 -31.16
CA PRO A 12 12.85 -13.18 -29.74
C PRO A 12 12.22 -11.81 -29.46
N LEU A 13 10.98 -11.79 -28.99
CA LEU A 13 10.34 -10.59 -28.45
C LEU A 13 10.89 -10.34 -27.04
N VAL A 14 11.93 -9.52 -26.93
CA VAL A 14 12.44 -9.06 -25.63
C VAL A 14 11.46 -8.03 -25.09
N ALA A 15 10.61 -8.42 -24.14
CA ALA A 15 9.78 -7.49 -23.39
C ALA A 15 10.66 -6.68 -22.43
N LEU A 16 10.84 -5.39 -22.73
CA LEU A 16 11.51 -4.46 -21.83
C LEU A 16 10.59 -4.21 -20.62
N VAL A 17 10.81 -4.94 -19.53
CA VAL A 17 10.10 -4.68 -18.27
C VAL A 17 10.72 -3.43 -17.66
N ALA A 18 10.11 -2.27 -17.87
CA ALA A 18 10.52 -1.05 -17.17
C ALA A 18 10.36 -1.27 -15.66
N PRO A 19 11.34 -0.90 -14.83
CA PRO A 19 11.16 -0.94 -13.38
C PRO A 19 10.03 0.01 -13.03
N THR A 20 8.89 -0.54 -12.58
CA THR A 20 7.86 0.27 -11.95
C THR A 20 8.44 0.76 -10.62
N PHE A 21 8.80 2.03 -10.55
CA PHE A 21 9.03 2.67 -9.27
C PHE A 21 7.68 2.76 -8.58
N ALA A 22 7.51 1.98 -7.51
CA ALA A 22 6.34 2.07 -6.66
C ALA A 22 6.21 3.53 -6.18
N ALA A 23 5.20 4.24 -6.67
CA ALA A 23 5.05 5.67 -6.44
C ALA A 23 4.41 5.90 -5.08
N PHE A 24 5.02 6.78 -4.27
CA PHE A 24 4.47 7.14 -2.98
C PHE A 24 3.06 7.72 -3.13
N GLY A 25 2.07 7.07 -2.54
CA GLY A 25 0.70 7.32 -2.91
C GLY A 25 -0.32 6.62 -2.04
N LEU A 26 -1.56 7.09 -2.16
CA LEU A 26 -2.75 6.45 -1.59
C LEU A 26 -3.69 6.13 -2.74
N THR A 27 -4.19 4.90 -2.79
CA THR A 27 -5.22 4.46 -3.73
C THR A 27 -6.44 3.98 -2.96
N THR A 28 -7.62 4.40 -3.38
CA THR A 28 -8.90 4.02 -2.76
C THR A 28 -9.65 3.01 -3.61
N SER A 29 -10.20 1.98 -2.98
CA SER A 29 -11.13 1.02 -3.57
C SER A 29 -12.25 0.75 -2.57
N GLY A 30 -13.35 1.49 -2.70
CA GLY A 30 -14.40 1.52 -1.67
C GLY A 30 -13.84 1.97 -0.32
N SER A 31 -14.01 1.14 0.72
CA SER A 31 -13.43 1.38 2.04
C SER A 31 -11.98 0.93 2.18
N SER A 32 -11.41 0.23 1.20
CA SER A 32 -10.02 -0.23 1.23
C SER A 32 -9.08 0.87 0.72
N TRP A 33 -8.30 1.46 1.61
CA TRP A 33 -7.33 2.52 1.29
C TRP A 33 -5.91 1.97 1.39
N THR A 34 -5.26 1.78 0.25
CA THR A 34 -3.89 1.27 0.17
C THR A 34 -2.92 2.41 0.07
N VAL A 35 -1.94 2.45 0.96
CA VAL A 35 -0.87 3.44 1.05
C VAL A 35 0.45 2.77 0.72
N ASP A 36 1.13 3.28 -0.30
CA ASP A 36 2.50 2.90 -0.65
C ASP A 36 3.46 3.98 -0.13
N THR A 37 4.37 3.61 0.77
CA THR A 37 5.37 4.53 1.33
C THR A 37 6.51 4.85 0.35
N ALA A 38 6.65 4.09 -0.74
CA ALA A 38 7.84 4.02 -1.59
C ALA A 38 9.15 3.72 -0.83
N GLY A 39 9.05 3.28 0.43
CA GLY A 39 10.17 2.85 1.28
C GLY A 39 10.27 1.34 1.44
N GLY A 40 9.42 0.58 0.75
CA GLY A 40 9.30 -0.88 0.90
C GLY A 40 8.13 -1.34 1.77
N LEU A 41 7.33 -0.41 2.32
CA LEU A 41 6.10 -0.75 3.03
C LEU A 41 4.87 -0.30 2.24
N VAL A 42 3.95 -1.24 2.00
CA VAL A 42 2.60 -0.97 1.50
C VAL A 42 1.61 -1.46 2.55
N PHE A 43 0.72 -0.61 3.01
CA PHE A 43 -0.29 -0.99 4.00
C PHE A 43 -1.69 -0.58 3.54
N THR A 44 -2.71 -1.31 3.99
CA THR A 44 -4.10 -1.03 3.66
C THR A 44 -4.88 -0.74 4.92
N ILE A 45 -5.66 0.34 4.92
CA ILE A 45 -6.60 0.69 5.99
C ILE A 45 -8.03 0.50 5.49
N ASN A 46 -8.89 -0.09 6.31
CA ASN A 46 -10.33 -0.07 6.10
C ASN A 46 -10.91 1.24 6.66
N SER A 47 -11.32 2.15 5.78
CA SER A 47 -11.79 3.48 6.14
C SER A 47 -13.15 3.52 6.85
N SER A 48 -13.86 2.39 6.93
CA SER A 48 -15.13 2.28 7.66
C SER A 48 -14.96 1.94 9.14
N ASN A 49 -13.78 1.46 9.55
CA ASN A 49 -13.51 1.06 10.94
C ASN A 49 -12.11 1.42 11.46
N GLY A 50 -11.20 1.84 10.60
CA GLY A 50 -9.84 2.25 10.94
C GLY A 50 -8.84 1.11 11.13
N ASP A 51 -9.21 -0.13 10.83
CA ASP A 51 -8.30 -1.28 10.96
C ASP A 51 -7.28 -1.29 9.81
N ILE A 52 -6.03 -1.65 10.11
CA ILE A 52 -5.05 -1.96 9.07
C ILE A 52 -5.32 -3.40 8.63
N THR A 53 -5.65 -3.65 7.37
CA THR A 53 -6.07 -4.98 6.85
C THR A 53 -4.99 -5.71 6.05
N SER A 54 -3.90 -5.03 5.70
CA SER A 54 -2.70 -5.61 5.07
C SER A 54 -1.49 -4.74 5.41
N MET A 55 -0.32 -5.37 5.57
CA MET A 55 0.98 -4.72 5.75
C MET A 55 2.05 -5.54 5.03
N LYS A 56 2.37 -5.15 3.80
CA LYS A 56 3.42 -5.79 3.01
C LYS A 56 4.73 -5.04 3.16
N PHE A 57 5.67 -5.64 3.86
CA PHE A 57 7.05 -5.16 3.92
C PHE A 57 7.92 -5.93 2.93
N ASN A 58 8.47 -5.23 1.94
CA ASN A 58 9.21 -5.80 0.81
C ASN A 58 8.47 -6.96 0.11
N GLY A 59 7.16 -6.79 -0.04
CA GLY A 59 6.27 -7.77 -0.68
C GLY A 59 5.82 -8.94 0.21
N ILE A 60 6.34 -9.05 1.43
CA ILE A 60 5.98 -10.09 2.39
C ILE A 60 4.85 -9.56 3.28
N GLU A 61 3.71 -10.27 3.30
CA GLU A 61 2.59 -9.95 4.17
C GLU A 61 2.97 -10.20 5.64
N ALA A 62 2.92 -9.13 6.44
CA ALA A 62 3.20 -9.16 7.87
C ALA A 62 1.91 -9.04 8.71
N GLN A 63 0.78 -8.76 8.07
CA GLN A 63 -0.51 -8.68 8.75
C GLN A 63 -1.13 -10.07 8.94
N ASP A 64 -1.68 -10.30 10.12
CA ASP A 64 -2.45 -11.51 10.40
C ASP A 64 -3.80 -11.51 9.65
N SER A 65 -4.21 -12.67 9.14
CA SER A 65 -5.44 -12.82 8.36
C SER A 65 -6.68 -13.15 9.20
N SER A 66 -6.49 -13.55 10.46
CA SER A 66 -7.58 -13.91 11.39
C SER A 66 -8.04 -12.73 12.23
N LYS A 67 -7.12 -11.83 12.60
CA LYS A 67 -7.40 -10.62 13.36
C LYS A 67 -6.49 -9.48 12.93
N PHE A 68 -7.10 -8.32 12.70
CA PHE A 68 -6.37 -7.19 12.18
C PHE A 68 -5.67 -6.33 13.24
N SER A 69 -4.59 -5.66 12.83
CA SER A 69 -3.93 -4.59 13.56
C SER A 69 -4.85 -3.35 13.70
N GLN A 70 -5.10 -2.93 14.94
CA GLN A 70 -6.17 -1.99 15.29
C GLN A 70 -6.02 -1.48 16.74
N ILE A 71 -6.74 -0.41 17.09
CA ILE A 71 -6.83 0.05 18.49
C ILE A 71 -7.75 -0.88 19.30
N SER A 72 -7.28 -1.31 20.47
CA SER A 72 -8.01 -2.25 21.35
C SER A 72 -8.40 -3.53 20.59
N SER A 73 -9.69 -3.87 20.56
CA SER A 73 -10.25 -5.00 19.82
C SER A 73 -10.92 -4.60 18.51
N GLY A 74 -10.64 -3.39 18.02
CA GLY A 74 -11.24 -2.79 16.84
C GLY A 74 -12.22 -1.70 17.24
N LEU A 75 -12.26 -0.59 16.49
CA LEU A 75 -13.19 0.50 16.77
C LEU A 75 -14.63 0.16 16.37
N GLY A 76 -14.83 -0.91 15.59
CA GLY A 76 -16.12 -1.35 15.06
C GLY A 76 -16.59 -0.47 13.90
N SER A 77 -16.70 0.84 14.13
CA SER A 77 -16.98 1.84 13.11
C SER A 77 -16.20 3.12 13.38
N ALA A 78 -15.63 3.70 12.33
CA ALA A 78 -14.97 4.99 12.35
C ALA A 78 -15.22 5.72 11.03
N SER A 79 -15.25 7.05 11.08
CA SER A 79 -15.23 7.89 9.88
C SER A 79 -13.79 8.27 9.59
N CYS A 80 -13.19 7.66 8.57
CA CYS A 80 -11.84 8.01 8.16
C CYS A 80 -11.82 9.07 7.05
N THR A 81 -10.86 9.97 7.11
CA THR A 81 -10.48 10.91 6.05
C THR A 81 -8.99 10.74 5.73
N ASN A 82 -8.59 11.10 4.51
CA ASN A 82 -7.19 11.12 4.12
C ASN A 82 -6.82 12.46 3.47
N VAL A 83 -5.57 12.87 3.64
CA VAL A 83 -5.02 14.07 3.01
C VAL A 83 -3.54 13.85 2.70
N ARG A 84 -3.10 14.30 1.53
CA ARG A 84 -1.68 14.43 1.20
C ARG A 84 -1.18 15.80 1.61
N THR A 85 -0.06 15.86 2.32
CA THR A 85 0.35 17.09 3.02
C THR A 85 1.86 17.13 3.32
N GLY A 86 2.29 18.15 4.06
CA GLY A 86 3.65 18.36 4.55
C GLY A 86 4.61 18.88 3.49
N ASN A 87 5.91 18.78 3.79
CA ASN A 87 6.97 19.35 2.94
C ASN A 87 6.99 18.70 1.55
N SER A 88 6.52 19.43 0.53
CA SER A 88 6.38 18.94 -0.85
C SER A 88 5.53 17.68 -0.99
N ASP A 89 4.41 17.60 -0.26
CA ASP A 89 3.46 16.47 -0.34
C ASP A 89 4.08 15.10 -0.03
N ASN A 90 5.11 15.09 0.83
CA ASN A 90 5.83 13.89 1.24
C ASN A 90 5.14 13.12 2.39
N TYR A 91 3.94 13.51 2.78
CA TYR A 91 3.18 12.83 3.85
C TYR A 91 1.76 12.50 3.38
N ILE A 92 1.27 11.35 3.82
CA ILE A 92 -0.13 10.95 3.71
C ILE A 92 -0.63 10.77 5.14
N LEU A 93 -1.60 11.60 5.54
CA LEU A 93 -2.26 11.53 6.83
C LEU A 93 -3.63 10.88 6.64
N ILE A 94 -3.91 9.83 7.40
CA ILE A 94 -5.23 9.21 7.54
C ILE A 94 -5.71 9.48 8.97
N THR A 95 -6.91 10.03 9.09
CA THR A 95 -7.54 10.35 10.38
C THR A 95 -8.84 9.57 10.50
N CYS A 96 -8.96 8.67 11.47
CA CYS A 96 -10.14 7.85 11.72
C CYS A 96 -10.80 8.25 13.04
N LYS A 97 -12.03 8.76 12.97
CA LYS A 97 -12.75 9.31 14.13
C LYS A 97 -13.91 8.44 14.58
N THR A 98 -14.04 8.32 15.90
CA THR A 98 -15.27 7.91 16.58
C THR A 98 -15.83 9.12 17.37
N SER A 99 -16.85 8.90 18.20
CA SER A 99 -17.38 9.95 19.10
C SER A 99 -16.43 10.31 20.25
N THR A 100 -15.48 9.43 20.60
CA THR A 100 -14.64 9.56 21.80
C THR A 100 -13.14 9.43 21.53
N LEU A 101 -12.75 8.99 20.33
CA LEU A 101 -11.35 8.70 19.99
C LEU A 101 -11.06 9.13 18.55
N THR A 102 -9.86 9.66 18.32
CA THR A 102 -9.35 9.92 16.97
C THR A 102 -8.04 9.17 16.80
N GLN A 103 -7.98 8.26 15.83
CA GLN A 103 -6.76 7.55 15.48
C GLN A 103 -6.12 8.20 14.25
N TYR A 104 -4.80 8.40 14.30
CA TYR A 104 -4.02 8.93 13.20
C TYR A 104 -3.04 7.88 12.68
N TYR A 105 -2.91 7.82 11.35
CA TYR A 105 -1.87 7.07 10.64
C TYR A 105 -1.17 8.01 9.67
N VAL A 106 0.15 8.06 9.70
CA VAL A 106 0.95 8.89 8.81
C VAL A 106 1.99 8.05 8.10
N ALA A 107 1.97 8.09 6.77
CA ALA A 107 3.04 7.60 5.93
C ALA A 107 3.93 8.76 5.50
N GLN A 108 5.24 8.56 5.55
CA GLN A 108 6.24 9.50 5.03
C GLN A 108 6.93 8.89 3.81
N TYR A 109 7.17 9.70 2.78
CA TYR A 109 7.88 9.29 1.58
C TYR A 109 9.21 8.60 1.90
N LYS A 110 9.46 7.45 1.27
CA LYS A 110 10.67 6.62 1.41
C LYS A 110 10.96 6.11 2.83
N THR A 111 9.98 6.17 3.72
CA THR A 111 10.13 5.67 5.09
C THR A 111 9.24 4.45 5.27
N PRO A 112 9.79 3.24 5.51
CA PRO A 112 9.00 2.03 5.71
C PRO A 112 8.39 1.97 7.12
N ALA A 113 7.56 2.95 7.46
CA ALA A 113 6.91 3.06 8.76
C ALA A 113 5.49 3.59 8.63
N ILE A 114 4.65 3.20 9.60
CA ILE A 114 3.34 3.82 9.86
C ILE A 114 3.48 4.57 11.17
N HIS A 115 3.58 5.90 11.11
CA HIS A 115 3.58 6.72 12.32
C HIS A 115 2.15 6.83 12.85
N MET A 116 1.97 6.69 14.15
CA MET A 116 0.64 6.63 14.78
C MET A 116 0.53 7.56 15.97
N ALA A 117 -0.67 8.09 16.19
CA ALA A 117 -1.06 8.84 17.38
C ALA A 117 -2.55 8.60 17.67
N THR A 118 -2.94 8.70 18.95
CA THR A 118 -4.30 8.47 19.44
C THR A 118 -4.67 9.53 20.46
#